data_AF-A0A8H6C8P4-F1
#
_entry.id   AF-A0A8H6C8P4-F1
#
_cell.length_a   1.000
_cell.length_b   1.000
_cell.length_c   1.000
_cell.angle_alpha   90.00
_cell.angle_beta   90.00
_cell.angle_gamma   90.00
#
_symmetry.space_group_name_H-M   'P 1'
#
loop_
_entity.id
_entity.type
_entity.pdbx_description
1 polymer ?
#
loop_
_entity_poly.entity_id
_entity_poly.type
_entity_poly.pdbx_seq_one_letter_code
_entity_poly.pdbx_strand_id
1 'polypeptide(L)'
;MSDPAAQISAQLTATKSLTPNPTWLSAFLTTQRPTTPFPALTQTACFRLLASDITQSLTTTSSTCFPQDVHNVNLKERRLGGSIAVQVLAVEDMSKSRWEQIEAIEALERGEGTKGREIIRVAATVEDDSAGATVQKGGGPHKLLLQDAAGRRVYGIELKGLEGVGLGMSIGCKMILKNTLVARGAVLLEPTTVTVLGGKIEELHKAWKEGRKAELKAAIEATEHEARVQNDQS
;
A
#
# COMPACT_ATOMS: atom_id res chain seq x y z
N MET A 1 -19.41 11.60 31.53
CA MET A 1 -18.26 10.74 31.18
C MET A 1 -18.02 10.93 29.69
N SER A 2 -16.79 11.17 29.26
CA SER A 2 -16.49 11.29 27.82
C SER A 2 -16.69 9.94 27.13
N ASP A 3 -17.32 9.95 25.97
CA ASP A 3 -17.50 8.76 25.14
C ASP A 3 -16.12 8.19 24.71
N PRO A 4 -15.80 6.93 25.08
CA PRO A 4 -14.54 6.29 24.68
C PRO A 4 -14.32 6.27 23.16
N ALA A 5 -15.39 6.17 22.36
CA ALA A 5 -15.29 6.20 20.90
C ALA A 5 -14.77 7.56 20.42
N ALA A 6 -15.36 8.65 20.90
CA ALA A 6 -14.90 10.01 20.59
C ALA A 6 -13.43 10.24 20.98
N GLN A 7 -13.00 9.72 22.14
CA GLN A 7 -11.61 9.85 22.60
C GLN A 7 -10.61 9.09 21.74
N ILE A 8 -10.91 7.83 21.39
CA ILE A 8 -10.06 7.02 20.50
C ILE A 8 -9.98 7.68 19.12
N SER A 9 -11.11 8.12 18.56
CA SER A 9 -11.17 8.78 17.25
C SER A 9 -10.31 10.06 17.22
N ALA A 10 -10.44 10.90 18.25
CA ALA A 10 -9.63 12.11 18.38
C ALA A 10 -8.14 11.80 18.49
N GLN A 11 -7.76 10.79 19.29
CA GLN A 11 -6.35 10.42 19.47
C GLN A 11 -5.73 9.84 18.18
N LEU A 12 -6.44 8.97 17.45
CA LEU A 12 -5.96 8.40 16.18
C LEU A 12 -5.88 9.48 15.09
N THR A 13 -6.83 10.41 15.04
CA THR A 13 -6.79 11.53 14.10
C THR A 13 -5.61 12.45 14.39
N ALA A 14 -5.38 12.80 15.66
CA ALA A 14 -4.29 13.70 16.05
C ALA A 14 -2.90 13.08 15.82
N THR A 15 -2.72 11.80 16.15
CA THR A 15 -1.39 11.16 16.14
C THR A 15 -1.04 10.46 14.83
N LYS A 16 -2.04 9.95 14.10
CA LYS A 16 -1.85 9.17 12.87
C LYS A 16 -2.54 9.76 11.66
N SER A 17 -3.34 10.83 11.81
CA SER A 17 -4.18 11.37 10.74
C SER A 17 -5.13 10.33 10.15
N LEU A 18 -5.56 9.37 10.98
CA LEU A 18 -6.57 8.38 10.66
C LEU A 18 -7.84 8.72 11.42
N THR A 19 -8.92 9.01 10.71
CA THR A 19 -10.23 9.27 11.31
C THR A 19 -11.12 8.03 11.15
N PRO A 20 -11.30 7.22 12.20
CA PRO A 20 -12.11 6.01 12.10
C PRO A 20 -13.54 6.31 11.71
N ASN A 21 -14.17 5.38 10.99
CA ASN A 21 -15.61 5.36 10.79
C ASN A 21 -16.31 5.10 12.14
N PRO A 22 -17.31 5.89 12.55
CA PRO A 22 -18.00 5.69 13.83
C PRO A 22 -18.60 4.29 13.99
N THR A 23 -19.21 3.74 12.94
CA THR A 23 -19.79 2.38 12.94
C THR A 23 -18.72 1.33 13.14
N TRP A 24 -17.57 1.45 12.46
CA TRP A 24 -16.43 0.56 12.65
C TRP A 24 -15.92 0.64 14.09
N LEU A 25 -15.81 1.85 14.65
CA LEU A 25 -15.29 2.05 16.00
C LEU A 25 -16.23 1.52 17.08
N SER A 26 -17.54 1.71 16.92
CA SER A 26 -18.55 1.10 17.80
C SER A 26 -18.48 -0.42 17.74
N ALA A 27 -18.40 -1.01 16.54
CA ALA A 27 -18.24 -2.46 16.38
C ALA A 27 -16.92 -2.98 16.97
N PHE A 28 -15.83 -2.21 16.89
CA PHE A 28 -14.59 -2.53 17.58
C PHE A 28 -14.79 -2.58 19.10
N LEU A 29 -15.44 -1.57 19.69
CA LEU A 29 -15.62 -1.47 21.13
C LEU A 29 -16.48 -2.59 21.73
N THR A 30 -17.45 -3.15 21.00
CA THR A 30 -18.24 -4.30 21.47
C THR A 30 -17.41 -5.57 21.63
N THR A 31 -16.26 -5.66 20.96
CA THR A 31 -15.33 -6.79 21.09
C THR A 31 -14.33 -6.63 22.25
N GLN A 32 -14.33 -5.47 22.93
CA GLN A 32 -13.38 -5.16 23.98
C GLN A 32 -13.93 -5.46 25.37
N ARG A 33 -13.05 -5.89 26.29
CA ARG A 33 -13.43 -6.07 27.69
C ARG A 33 -13.66 -4.70 28.34
N PRO A 34 -14.73 -4.52 29.15
CA PRO A 34 -15.03 -3.24 29.79
C PRO A 34 -13.91 -2.68 30.68
N THR A 35 -13.03 -3.54 31.20
CA THR A 35 -11.93 -3.18 32.10
C THR A 35 -10.63 -2.85 31.39
N THR A 36 -10.60 -2.88 30.05
CA THR A 36 -9.37 -2.67 29.28
C THR A 36 -8.90 -1.21 29.44
N PRO A 37 -7.64 -0.95 29.85
CA PRO A 37 -7.12 0.40 29.99
C PRO A 37 -7.16 1.17 28.67
N PHE A 38 -7.48 2.47 28.73
CA PHE A 38 -7.62 3.32 27.54
C PHE A 38 -6.40 3.29 26.60
N PRO A 39 -5.13 3.35 27.07
CA PRO A 39 -3.98 3.25 26.17
C PRO A 39 -3.93 1.94 25.38
N ALA A 40 -4.28 0.82 26.02
CA ALA A 40 -4.33 -0.50 25.38
C ALA A 40 -5.49 -0.59 24.38
N LEU A 41 -6.64 0.03 24.68
CA LEU A 41 -7.76 0.16 23.75
C LEU A 41 -7.36 0.94 22.49
N THR A 42 -6.76 2.13 22.65
CA THR A 42 -6.34 2.95 21.51
C THR A 42 -5.29 2.24 20.66
N GLN A 43 -4.31 1.57 21.29
CA GLN A 43 -3.29 0.84 20.55
C GLN A 43 -3.89 -0.35 19.78
N THR A 44 -4.84 -1.07 20.38
CA THR A 44 -5.53 -2.19 19.72
C THR A 44 -6.42 -1.69 18.59
N ALA A 45 -7.11 -0.56 18.77
CA ALA A 45 -7.88 0.11 17.73
C ALA A 45 -6.97 0.50 16.55
N CYS A 46 -5.83 1.12 16.84
CA CYS A 46 -4.82 1.48 15.82
C CYS A 46 -4.35 0.25 15.04
N PHE A 47 -3.97 -0.83 15.74
CA PHE A 47 -3.52 -2.07 15.13
C PHE A 47 -4.58 -2.67 14.19
N ARG A 48 -5.82 -2.81 14.66
CA ARG A 48 -6.93 -3.34 13.86
C ARG A 48 -7.28 -2.43 12.68
N LEU A 49 -7.19 -1.12 12.86
CA LEU A 49 -7.44 -0.15 11.79
C LEU A 49 -6.40 -0.30 10.67
N LEU A 50 -5.12 -0.40 11.02
CA LEU A 50 -4.02 -0.62 10.07
C LEU A 50 -4.13 -1.97 9.33
N ALA A 51 -4.74 -2.97 9.96
CA ALA A 51 -5.01 -4.29 9.37
C ALA A 51 -6.35 -4.40 8.60
N SER A 52 -7.16 -3.33 8.55
CA SER A 52 -8.49 -3.33 7.92
C SER A 52 -8.50 -2.60 6.58
N ASP A 53 -9.52 -2.87 5.75
CA ASP A 53 -9.81 -2.09 4.53
C ASP A 53 -10.33 -0.69 4.90
N ILE A 54 -9.63 0.35 4.45
CA ILE A 54 -9.98 1.75 4.80
C ILE A 54 -11.26 2.25 4.16
N THR A 55 -11.77 1.55 3.14
CA THR A 55 -13.07 1.88 2.54
C THR A 55 -14.23 1.59 3.48
N GLN A 56 -14.01 0.76 4.50
CA GLN A 56 -15.00 0.41 5.52
C GLN A 56 -14.65 0.99 6.90
N SER A 57 -13.37 1.27 7.16
CA SER A 57 -12.89 1.61 8.49
C SER A 57 -12.56 3.07 8.72
N LEU A 58 -12.46 3.91 7.68
CA LEU A 58 -12.23 5.34 7.80
C LEU A 58 -13.45 6.17 7.36
N THR A 59 -13.55 7.38 7.91
CA THR A 59 -14.55 8.36 7.49
C THR A 59 -14.09 9.09 6.22
N THR A 60 -15.00 9.27 5.28
CA THR A 60 -14.74 9.95 4.00
C THR A 60 -15.16 11.40 4.06
N THR A 61 -14.27 12.29 3.61
CA THR A 61 -14.53 13.74 3.46
C THR A 61 -13.72 14.25 2.27
N SER A 62 -14.02 15.46 1.79
CA SER A 62 -13.26 16.09 0.70
C SER A 62 -11.79 16.39 1.06
N SER A 63 -11.43 16.43 2.35
CA SER A 63 -10.06 16.68 2.83
C SER A 63 -9.30 15.40 3.22
N THR A 64 -9.98 14.26 3.24
CA THR A 64 -9.40 12.93 3.57
C THR A 64 -9.40 11.97 2.39
N CYS A 65 -9.94 12.37 1.24
CA CYS A 65 -10.03 11.57 0.03
C CYS A 65 -9.46 12.33 -1.17
N PHE A 66 -9.11 11.60 -2.22
CA PHE A 66 -8.68 12.20 -3.46
C PHE A 66 -9.81 13.05 -4.08
N PRO A 67 -9.45 14.13 -4.80
CA PRO A 67 -10.41 14.87 -5.60
C PRO A 67 -10.94 14.00 -6.76
N GLN A 68 -12.17 14.28 -7.22
CA GLN A 68 -12.83 13.45 -8.24
C GLN A 68 -12.09 13.39 -9.57
N ASP A 69 -11.39 14.46 -9.92
CA ASP A 69 -10.60 14.64 -11.14
C ASP A 69 -9.12 14.29 -10.95
N VAL A 70 -8.76 13.49 -9.93
CA VAL A 70 -7.35 13.10 -9.66
C VAL A 70 -6.67 12.45 -10.88
N HIS A 71 -7.44 11.83 -11.77
CA HIS A 71 -6.98 11.19 -13.01
C HIS A 71 -6.85 12.14 -14.20
N ASN A 72 -7.16 13.43 -14.04
CA ASN A 72 -7.14 14.36 -15.15
C ASN A 72 -5.70 14.59 -15.65
N VAL A 73 -5.35 13.91 -16.76
CA VAL A 73 -4.01 13.96 -17.38
C VAL A 73 -3.68 15.32 -17.99
N ASN A 74 -4.69 16.16 -18.25
CA ASN A 74 -4.51 17.51 -18.78
C ASN A 74 -4.03 18.50 -17.71
N LEU A 75 -4.19 18.16 -16.42
CA LEU A 75 -3.60 18.94 -15.34
C LEU A 75 -2.11 18.65 -15.28
N LYS A 76 -1.30 19.69 -15.51
CA LYS A 76 0.16 19.61 -15.38
C LYS A 76 0.54 19.08 -14.00
N GLU A 77 0.06 19.77 -12.97
CA GLU A 77 0.25 19.38 -11.58
C GLU A 77 -0.81 20.02 -10.67
N ARG A 78 -1.06 19.40 -9.52
CA ARG A 78 -1.87 19.92 -8.43
C ARG A 78 -1.35 19.41 -7.10
N ARG A 79 -1.34 20.26 -6.09
CA ARG A 79 -1.08 19.84 -4.71
C ARG A 79 -2.37 19.33 -4.05
N LEU A 80 -2.31 18.15 -3.45
CA LEU A 80 -3.41 17.60 -2.65
C LEU A 80 -3.49 18.37 -1.34
N GLY A 81 -4.71 18.84 -1.01
CA GLY A 81 -5.00 19.45 0.28
C GLY A 81 -5.34 18.39 1.33
N GLY A 82 -5.12 18.73 2.60
CA GLY A 82 -5.47 17.86 3.73
C GLY A 82 -4.50 16.70 3.96
N SER A 83 -4.96 15.73 4.75
CA SER A 83 -4.23 14.50 5.06
C SER A 83 -5.02 13.33 4.51
N ILE A 84 -4.57 12.77 3.40
CA ILE A 84 -5.28 11.69 2.72
C ILE A 84 -4.64 10.37 3.16
N ALA A 85 -5.43 9.56 3.85
CA ALA A 85 -5.05 8.20 4.16
C ALA A 85 -5.29 7.32 2.93
N VAL A 86 -4.27 6.56 2.54
CA VAL A 86 -4.33 5.62 1.43
C VAL A 86 -3.89 4.24 1.88
N GLN A 87 -4.41 3.21 1.21
CA GLN A 87 -3.93 1.84 1.32
C GLN A 87 -3.28 1.39 0.02
N VAL A 88 -2.20 0.61 0.13
CA VAL A 88 -1.47 0.06 -1.02
C VAL A 88 -2.15 -1.22 -1.49
N LEU A 89 -2.54 -1.28 -2.76
CA LEU A 89 -3.15 -2.44 -3.39
C LEU A 89 -2.14 -3.26 -4.23
N ALA A 90 -1.11 -2.61 -4.76
CA ALA A 90 -0.06 -3.25 -5.53
C ALA A 90 1.22 -2.42 -5.52
N VAL A 91 2.36 -3.06 -5.75
CA VAL A 91 3.67 -2.42 -5.93
C VAL A 91 4.39 -3.05 -7.12
N GLU A 92 5.05 -2.24 -7.93
CA GLU A 92 5.87 -2.66 -9.06
C GLU A 92 7.25 -2.00 -8.95
N ASP A 93 8.32 -2.73 -9.25
CA ASP A 93 9.67 -2.18 -9.40
C ASP A 93 9.85 -1.76 -10.86
N MET A 94 10.03 -0.46 -11.11
CA MET A 94 10.17 0.06 -12.47
C MET A 94 11.61 -0.01 -13.00
N SER A 95 12.58 -0.43 -12.18
CA SER A 95 13.98 -0.55 -12.61
C SER A 95 14.35 -1.90 -13.23
N LYS A 96 13.51 -2.92 -13.02
CA LYS A 96 13.73 -4.27 -13.55
C LYS A 96 12.74 -4.59 -14.63
N SER A 97 13.18 -5.31 -15.65
CA SER A 97 12.27 -5.81 -16.68
C SER A 97 11.22 -6.75 -16.06
N ARG A 98 10.04 -6.85 -16.68
CA ARG A 98 9.00 -7.80 -16.24
C ARG A 98 9.51 -9.25 -16.30
N TRP A 99 10.36 -9.56 -17.28
CA TRP A 99 11.01 -10.86 -17.41
C TRP A 99 11.93 -11.18 -16.23
N GLU A 100 12.84 -10.28 -15.85
CA GLU A 100 13.70 -10.46 -14.67
C GLU A 100 12.88 -10.70 -13.39
N GLN A 101 11.74 -10.01 -13.26
CA GLN A 101 10.85 -10.21 -12.11
C GLN A 101 10.18 -11.60 -12.13
N ILE A 102 9.77 -12.10 -13.30
CA ILE A 102 9.23 -13.46 -13.45
C ILE A 102 10.30 -14.51 -13.12
N GLU A 103 11.51 -14.35 -13.65
CA GLU A 103 12.64 -15.26 -13.39
C GLU A 103 12.98 -15.30 -11.90
N ALA A 104 12.97 -14.15 -11.22
CA ALA A 104 13.21 -14.08 -9.78
C ALA A 104 12.12 -14.83 -8.97
N ILE A 105 10.85 -14.74 -9.40
CA ILE A 105 9.76 -15.51 -8.77
C ILE A 105 9.95 -17.01 -9.02
N GLU A 106 10.27 -17.41 -10.26
CA GLU A 106 10.49 -18.82 -10.64
C GLU A 106 11.72 -19.45 -9.97
N ALA A 107 12.79 -18.67 -9.76
CA ALA A 107 13.95 -19.11 -9.00
C ALA A 107 13.57 -19.37 -7.53
N LEU A 108 12.75 -18.50 -6.93
CA LEU A 108 12.27 -18.70 -5.55
C LEU A 108 11.37 -19.93 -5.43
N GLU A 109 10.45 -20.14 -6.38
CA GLU A 109 9.58 -21.33 -6.45
C GLU A 109 10.38 -22.63 -6.54
N ARG A 110 11.53 -22.60 -7.23
CA ARG A 110 12.46 -23.74 -7.34
C ARG A 110 13.43 -23.88 -6.17
N GLY A 111 13.38 -22.99 -5.18
CA GLY A 111 14.28 -22.98 -4.02
C GLY A 111 15.71 -22.51 -4.34
N GLU A 112 15.90 -21.79 -5.45
CA GLU A 112 17.19 -21.27 -5.92
C GLU A 112 17.43 -19.82 -5.48
N GLY A 113 17.01 -19.46 -4.26
CA GLY A 113 17.23 -18.12 -3.73
C GLY A 113 18.72 -17.77 -3.62
N THR A 114 19.15 -16.74 -4.36
CA THR A 114 20.51 -16.19 -4.26
C THR A 114 20.53 -15.03 -3.28
N LYS A 115 21.27 -15.16 -2.16
CA LYS A 115 21.73 -13.99 -1.40
C LYS A 115 23.12 -13.61 -1.91
N GLY A 116 23.17 -12.81 -2.98
CA GLY A 116 24.42 -12.38 -3.61
C GLY A 116 25.00 -13.43 -4.57
N ARG A 117 26.33 -13.62 -4.55
CA ARG A 117 27.07 -14.50 -5.47
C ARG A 117 27.06 -15.99 -5.10
N GLU A 118 26.26 -16.40 -4.11
CA GLU A 118 26.19 -17.78 -3.60
C GLU A 118 24.75 -18.31 -3.66
N ILE A 119 24.58 -19.52 -4.21
CA ILE A 119 23.31 -20.25 -4.28
C ILE A 119 23.17 -21.04 -2.98
N ILE A 120 22.22 -20.67 -2.12
CA ILE A 120 21.92 -21.40 -0.88
C ILE A 120 20.66 -22.24 -1.11
N ARG A 121 20.79 -23.57 -0.98
CA ARG A 121 19.63 -24.49 -0.95
C ARG A 121 18.91 -24.31 0.39
N VAL A 122 17.74 -23.68 0.39
CA VAL A 122 16.95 -23.50 1.62
C VAL A 122 16.09 -24.75 1.85
N ALA A 123 16.40 -25.52 2.89
CA ALA A 123 15.54 -26.57 3.39
C ALA A 123 14.31 -25.95 4.07
N ALA A 124 13.12 -26.48 3.77
CA ALA A 124 11.83 -26.02 4.26
C ALA A 124 11.82 -25.87 5.79
N THR A 125 11.85 -24.64 6.26
CA THR A 125 11.59 -24.29 7.65
C THR A 125 10.34 -23.43 7.65
N VAL A 126 9.33 -23.89 8.38
CA VAL A 126 8.03 -23.26 8.61
C VAL A 126 8.17 -21.75 8.77
N GLU A 127 7.62 -21.00 7.81
CA GLU A 127 7.66 -19.54 7.77
C GLU A 127 6.76 -18.96 8.87
N ASP A 128 7.36 -18.60 10.01
CA ASP A 128 6.79 -17.63 10.93
C ASP A 128 7.01 -16.23 10.34
N ASP A 129 6.01 -15.76 9.59
CA ASP A 129 6.01 -14.48 8.83
C ASP A 129 5.82 -13.25 9.76
N SER A 130 6.24 -13.34 11.04
CA SER A 130 6.10 -12.28 12.07
C SER A 130 7.40 -11.53 12.38
N ALA A 131 8.51 -11.77 11.67
CA ALA A 131 9.76 -11.06 11.90
C ALA A 131 10.28 -10.36 10.64
N GLY A 132 9.87 -9.10 10.46
CA GLY A 132 10.54 -8.09 9.64
C GLY A 132 10.93 -8.54 8.23
N ALA A 133 9.97 -8.48 7.29
CA ALA A 133 10.29 -8.50 5.87
C ALA A 133 11.39 -7.46 5.60
N THR A 134 12.59 -7.94 5.26
CA THR A 134 13.70 -7.07 4.89
C THR A 134 13.34 -6.43 3.56
N VAL A 135 12.74 -5.24 3.61
CA VAL A 135 12.55 -4.40 2.43
C VAL A 135 13.94 -4.22 1.83
N GLN A 136 14.16 -4.80 0.64
CA GLN A 136 15.46 -4.72 -0.02
C GLN A 136 15.81 -3.23 -0.17
N LYS A 137 16.77 -2.76 0.63
CA LYS A 137 17.34 -1.41 0.49
C LYS A 137 18.08 -1.37 -0.85
N GLY A 138 17.40 -0.90 -1.89
CA GLY A 138 17.97 -0.74 -3.23
C GLY A 138 17.11 -1.20 -4.41
N GLY A 139 15.77 -1.16 -4.29
CA GLY A 139 14.90 -1.24 -5.47
C GLY A 139 14.75 0.12 -6.14
N GLY A 140 14.60 0.16 -7.47
CA GLY A 140 14.44 1.39 -8.24
C GLY A 140 13.14 2.13 -7.94
N PRO A 141 12.78 3.16 -8.71
CA PRO A 141 11.53 3.87 -8.47
C PRO A 141 10.37 2.86 -8.51
N HIS A 142 9.59 2.80 -7.43
CA HIS A 142 8.43 1.93 -7.37
C HIS A 142 7.18 2.65 -7.86
N LYS A 143 6.33 1.89 -8.55
CA LYS A 143 4.96 2.29 -8.89
C LYS A 143 4.02 1.59 -7.92
N LEU A 144 3.14 2.36 -7.27
CA LEU A 144 2.19 1.88 -6.28
C LEU A 144 0.77 2.08 -6.81
N LEU A 145 -0.10 1.09 -6.64
CA LEU A 145 -1.54 1.30 -6.77
C LEU A 145 -2.08 1.68 -5.40
N LEU A 146 -2.51 2.93 -5.24
CA LEU A 146 -3.02 3.48 -3.98
C LEU A 146 -4.54 3.54 -4.04
N GLN A 147 -5.22 3.33 -2.92
CA GLN A 147 -6.66 3.53 -2.79
C GLN A 147 -6.97 4.42 -1.58
N ASP A 148 -7.86 5.40 -1.72
CA ASP A 148 -8.36 6.20 -0.58
C ASP A 148 -9.57 5.55 0.12
N ALA A 149 -10.03 6.16 1.22
CA ALA A 149 -11.21 5.69 1.95
C ALA A 149 -12.52 5.76 1.15
N ALA A 150 -12.59 6.55 0.08
CA ALA A 150 -13.74 6.58 -0.84
C ALA A 150 -13.66 5.47 -1.91
N GLY A 151 -12.63 4.62 -1.85
CA GLY A 151 -12.41 3.54 -2.81
C GLY A 151 -11.74 3.99 -4.11
N ARG A 152 -11.39 5.28 -4.26
CA ARG A 152 -10.74 5.80 -5.46
C ARG A 152 -9.30 5.32 -5.52
N ARG A 153 -8.94 4.75 -6.67
CA ARG A 153 -7.61 4.16 -6.91
C ARG A 153 -6.78 5.07 -7.78
N VAL A 154 -5.52 5.33 -7.45
CA VAL A 154 -4.60 6.20 -8.20
C VAL A 154 -3.21 5.59 -8.19
N TYR A 155 -2.47 5.71 -9.30
CA TYR A 155 -1.07 5.33 -9.30
C TYR A 155 -0.22 6.36 -8.56
N GLY A 156 0.63 5.89 -7.66
CA GLY A 156 1.71 6.65 -7.07
C GLY A 156 3.05 6.27 -7.70
N ILE A 157 3.90 7.25 -7.96
CA ILE A 157 5.26 7.06 -8.48
C ILE A 157 6.24 7.57 -7.44
N GLU A 158 7.17 6.72 -7.03
CA GLU A 158 8.25 7.06 -6.13
C GLU A 158 9.24 8.01 -6.83
N LEU A 159 9.16 9.30 -6.51
CA LEU A 159 10.06 10.33 -7.03
C LEU A 159 11.39 10.33 -6.27
N LYS A 160 11.34 10.02 -4.98
CA LYS A 160 12.50 9.85 -4.10
C LYS A 160 12.28 8.63 -3.22
N GLY A 161 13.34 7.88 -2.97
CA GLY A 161 13.30 6.65 -2.17
C GLY A 161 12.59 6.83 -0.83
N LEU A 162 11.58 6.00 -0.58
CA LEU A 162 10.79 5.94 0.64
C LEU A 162 11.20 4.73 1.47
N GLU A 163 11.51 4.96 2.74
CA GLU A 163 11.77 3.87 3.66
C GLU A 163 10.54 2.97 3.82
N GLY A 164 10.74 1.66 3.70
CA GLY A 164 9.66 0.67 3.81
C GLY A 164 8.85 0.45 2.52
N VAL A 165 9.16 1.16 1.43
CA VAL A 165 8.54 0.94 0.11
C VAL A 165 9.41 0.03 -0.74
N GLY A 166 8.78 -0.98 -1.34
CA GLY A 166 9.41 -1.87 -2.31
C GLY A 166 8.69 -3.20 -2.44
N LEU A 167 9.23 -4.11 -3.26
CA LEU A 167 8.57 -5.39 -3.54
C LEU A 167 8.32 -6.29 -2.32
N GLY A 168 9.06 -6.07 -1.22
CA GLY A 168 8.88 -6.78 0.04
C GLY A 168 7.85 -6.15 0.98
N MET A 169 7.23 -5.02 0.61
CA MET A 169 6.28 -4.33 1.47
C MET A 169 4.97 -5.10 1.63
N SER A 170 4.28 -4.88 2.75
CA SER A 170 2.97 -5.46 2.97
C SER A 170 1.90 -4.78 2.11
N ILE A 171 1.27 -5.52 1.21
CA ILE A 171 0.01 -5.08 0.59
C ILE A 171 -1.10 -4.90 1.63
N GLY A 172 -1.90 -3.86 1.45
CA GLY A 172 -2.81 -3.31 2.44
C GLY A 172 -2.14 -2.32 3.40
N CYS A 173 -0.82 -2.08 3.29
CA CYS A 173 -0.11 -1.06 4.08
C CYS A 173 -0.77 0.31 3.95
N LYS A 174 -0.86 1.03 5.06
CA LYS A 174 -1.44 2.37 5.14
C LYS A 174 -0.36 3.43 5.05
N MET A 175 -0.66 4.47 4.28
CA MET A 175 0.21 5.63 4.11
C MET A 175 -0.61 6.90 4.27
N ILE A 176 0.01 7.96 4.75
CA ILE A 176 -0.59 9.30 4.80
C ILE A 176 0.11 10.19 3.78
N LEU A 177 -0.70 10.83 2.94
CA LEU A 177 -0.27 11.84 1.98
C LEU A 177 -0.60 13.22 2.55
N LYS A 178 0.41 14.07 2.72
CA LYS A 178 0.26 15.46 3.19
C LYS A 178 0.98 16.40 2.24
N ASN A 179 0.23 17.33 1.64
CA ASN A 179 0.76 18.29 0.67
C ASN A 179 1.45 17.61 -0.54
N THR A 180 1.07 16.38 -0.87
CA THR A 180 1.64 15.60 -1.97
C THR A 180 1.22 16.15 -3.33
N LEU A 181 2.10 16.09 -4.33
CA LEU A 181 1.78 16.52 -5.69
C LEU A 181 1.11 15.39 -6.47
N VAL A 182 0.15 15.75 -7.32
CA VAL A 182 -0.38 14.92 -8.40
C VAL A 182 0.00 15.57 -9.70
N ALA A 183 0.65 14.83 -10.60
CA ALA A 183 1.00 15.30 -11.93
C ALA A 183 0.52 14.30 -12.97
N ARG A 184 -0.19 14.80 -14.01
CA ARG A 184 -0.69 13.98 -15.12
C ARG A 184 -1.44 12.71 -14.67
N GLY A 185 -2.26 12.82 -13.63
CA GLY A 185 -3.05 11.69 -13.12
C GLY A 185 -2.34 10.75 -12.14
N ALA A 186 -1.08 11.00 -11.77
CA ALA A 186 -0.30 10.18 -10.84
C ALA A 186 0.15 10.96 -9.60
N VAL A 187 0.15 10.32 -8.43
CA VAL A 187 0.67 10.89 -7.18
C VAL A 187 2.19 10.80 -7.15
N LEU A 188 2.89 11.89 -6.90
CA LEU A 188 4.35 11.91 -6.79
C LEU A 188 4.76 11.73 -5.34
N LEU A 189 5.36 10.59 -5.04
CA LEU A 189 5.67 10.16 -3.68
C LEU A 189 7.11 10.54 -3.31
N GLU A 190 7.28 11.23 -2.18
CA GLU A 190 8.60 11.57 -1.64
C GLU A 190 8.57 11.66 -0.10
N PRO A 191 9.71 11.46 0.59
CA PRO A 191 9.76 11.37 2.06
C PRO A 191 9.18 12.57 2.81
N THR A 192 9.20 13.76 2.21
CA THR A 192 8.71 15.00 2.82
C THR A 192 7.18 15.10 2.85
N THR A 193 6.47 14.34 2.00
CA THR A 193 5.01 14.43 1.85
C THR A 193 4.28 13.13 2.14
N VAL A 194 5.03 12.06 2.43
CA VAL A 194 4.50 10.71 2.63
C VAL A 194 4.97 10.16 3.96
N THR A 195 4.03 9.64 4.75
CA THR A 195 4.34 8.88 5.97
C THR A 195 3.80 7.46 5.82
N VAL A 196 4.69 6.46 5.88
CA VAL A 196 4.31 5.05 5.88
C VAL A 196 3.91 4.65 7.31
N LEU A 197 2.66 4.23 7.50
CA LEU A 197 2.15 3.78 8.80
C LEU A 197 2.29 2.27 9.02
N GLY A 198 2.49 1.52 7.94
CA GLY A 198 2.55 0.05 7.98
C GLY A 198 1.16 -0.59 7.96
N GLY A 199 1.06 -1.79 8.52
CA GLY A 199 -0.13 -2.64 8.42
C GLY A 199 -0.10 -3.54 7.19
N LYS A 200 -1.00 -4.52 7.20
CA LYS A 200 -1.14 -5.56 6.17
C LYS A 200 -2.59 -6.01 6.15
N ILE A 201 -3.15 -6.22 4.97
CA ILE A 201 -4.44 -6.92 4.82
C ILE A 201 -4.08 -8.29 4.26
N GLU A 202 -4.22 -9.33 5.06
CA GLU A 202 -3.71 -10.67 4.76
C GLU A 202 -4.23 -11.21 3.43
N GLU A 203 -5.52 -11.03 3.18
CA GLU A 203 -6.19 -11.49 1.96
C GLU A 203 -5.64 -10.78 0.72
N LEU A 204 -5.44 -9.46 0.78
CA LEU A 204 -4.87 -8.69 -0.33
C LEU A 204 -3.40 -9.03 -0.55
N HIS A 205 -2.65 -9.23 0.53
CA HIS A 205 -1.24 -9.60 0.46
C HIS A 205 -1.03 -10.96 -0.18
N LYS A 206 -1.81 -11.95 0.25
CA LYS A 206 -1.81 -13.28 -0.32
C LYS A 206 -2.20 -13.24 -1.80
N ALA A 207 -3.33 -12.60 -2.12
CA ALA A 207 -3.82 -12.50 -3.50
C ALA A 207 -2.80 -11.83 -4.43
N TRP A 208 -2.16 -10.76 -3.99
CA TRP A 208 -1.11 -10.09 -4.77
C TRP A 208 0.11 -10.99 -4.96
N LYS A 209 0.62 -11.64 -3.90
CA LYS A 209 1.78 -12.55 -4.01
C LYS A 209 1.52 -13.69 -4.99
N GLU A 210 0.35 -14.32 -4.90
CA GLU A 210 -0.04 -15.45 -5.76
C GLU A 210 -0.33 -15.02 -7.20
N GLY A 211 -0.97 -13.85 -7.39
CA GLY A 211 -1.36 -13.35 -8.72
C GLY A 211 -0.24 -12.68 -9.52
N ARG A 212 0.80 -12.16 -8.84
CA ARG A 212 1.81 -11.28 -9.43
C ARG A 212 2.49 -11.85 -10.67
N LYS A 213 2.85 -13.13 -10.66
CA LYS A 213 3.52 -13.78 -11.80
C LYS A 213 2.62 -13.81 -13.03
N ALA A 214 1.34 -14.12 -12.86
CA ALA A 214 0.36 -14.14 -13.93
C ALA A 214 0.11 -12.73 -14.49
N GLU A 215 0.01 -11.73 -13.62
CA GLU A 215 -0.12 -10.32 -14.02
C GLU A 215 1.09 -9.83 -14.83
N LEU A 216 2.31 -10.19 -14.41
CA LEU A 216 3.53 -9.85 -15.15
C LEU A 216 3.54 -10.47 -16.56
N LYS A 217 3.14 -11.74 -16.69
CA LYS A 217 3.03 -12.44 -17.99
C LYS A 217 2.00 -11.76 -18.89
N ALA A 218 0.80 -11.50 -18.38
CA ALA A 218 -0.26 -10.83 -19.12
C ALA A 218 0.15 -9.41 -19.57
N ALA A 219 0.89 -8.67 -18.74
CA ALA A 219 1.37 -7.34 -19.11
C ALA A 219 2.43 -7.36 -20.22
N ILE A 220 3.26 -8.41 -20.29
CA ILE A 220 4.21 -8.60 -21.40
C ILE A 220 3.44 -8.88 -22.69
N GLU A 221 2.50 -9.83 -22.66
CA GLU A 221 1.66 -10.20 -23.81
C GLU A 221 0.89 -8.99 -24.37
N ALA A 222 0.32 -8.17 -23.49
CA ALA A 222 -0.37 -6.93 -23.89
C ALA A 222 0.57 -5.94 -24.58
N THR A 223 1.78 -5.74 -24.03
CA THR A 223 2.79 -4.83 -24.61
C THR A 223 3.25 -5.32 -25.99
N GLU A 224 3.46 -6.63 -26.14
CA GLU A 224 3.83 -7.23 -27.44
C GLU A 224 2.72 -7.12 -28.47
N HIS A 225 1.47 -7.31 -28.06
CA HIS A 225 0.31 -7.15 -28.92
C HIS A 225 0.19 -5.70 -29.42
N GLU A 226 0.32 -4.71 -28.54
CA GLU A 226 0.31 -3.29 -28.90
C GLU A 226 1.41 -2.94 -29.91
N ALA A 227 2.64 -3.45 -29.70
CA ALA A 227 3.75 -3.22 -30.62
C ALA A 227 3.51 -3.82 -32.02
N ARG A 228 2.88 -4.99 -32.11
CA ARG A 228 2.53 -5.61 -33.40
C ARG A 228 1.47 -4.80 -34.15
N VAL A 229 0.41 -4.38 -33.46
CA VAL A 229 -0.64 -3.54 -34.06
C VAL A 229 -0.09 -2.21 -34.57
N GLN A 230 0.84 -1.60 -33.84
CA GLN A 230 1.50 -0.34 -34.25
C GLN A 230 2.33 -0.52 -35.53
N ASN A 231 3.04 -1.65 -35.65
CA ASN A 231 3.87 -1.94 -36.83
C ASN A 231 3.04 -2.27 -38.07
N ASP A 232 1.88 -2.91 -37.92
CA ASP A 232 0.99 -3.24 -39.05
C ASP A 232 0.24 -2.00 -39.60
N GLN A 233 0.22 -0.89 -38.84
CA GLN A 233 -0.41 0.38 -39.23
C GLN A 233 0.57 1.44 -39.75
N SER A 234 1.87 1.13 -39.79
CA SER A 234 2.95 2.02 -40.24
C SER A 234 3.47 1.63 -41.61
#